data_AF-A0A101P437-F1
#
_entry.id   AF-A0A101P437-F1
#
_cell.length_a   1.000
_cell.length_b   1.000
_cell.length_c   1.000
_cell.angle_alpha   90.00
_cell.angle_beta   90.00
_cell.angle_gamma   90.00
#
_symmetry.space_group_name_H-M   'P 1'
#
loop_
_entity.id
_entity.type
_entity.pdbx_description
1 polymer ?
#
loop_
_entity_poly.entity_id
_entity_poly.type
_entity_poly.pdbx_seq_one_letter_code
_entity_poly.pdbx_strand_id
1 'polypeptide(L)'
;MSARPDEGLEHAVLHEIDGGRDLVVGLFLVAGSLAQAEQVAAEVVARALSTCSELADIALVECGAVLPLPAFESLAAREPREPE
;
A
#
# COMPACT_ATOMS: atom_id res chain seq x y z
N MET A 1 13.36 -0.24 -2.69
CA MET A 1 12.19 0.65 -2.93
C MET A 1 11.78 1.26 -1.61
N SER A 2 11.77 2.58 -1.46
CA SER A 2 11.38 3.24 -0.20
C SER A 2 10.46 4.40 -0.53
N ALA A 3 9.34 4.50 0.19
CA ALA A 3 8.49 5.68 0.15
C ALA A 3 9.23 6.86 0.74
N ARG A 4 8.91 8.06 0.27
CA ARG A 4 9.46 9.30 0.81
C ARG A 4 8.72 9.63 2.11
N PRO A 5 9.38 10.28 3.09
CA PRO A 5 8.76 10.58 4.38
C PRO A 5 7.49 11.44 4.29
N ASP A 6 7.36 12.27 3.26
CA ASP A 6 6.22 13.15 2.99
C ASP A 6 5.01 12.42 2.37
N GLU A 7 5.17 11.16 1.97
CA GLU A 7 4.10 10.36 1.36
C GLU A 7 3.22 9.66 2.41
N GLY A 8 3.54 9.80 3.69
CA GLY A 8 2.71 9.27 4.78
C GLY A 8 2.50 7.75 4.76
N LEU A 9 3.33 7.00 4.02
CA LEU A 9 3.26 5.55 3.96
C LEU A 9 3.82 4.94 5.25
N GLU A 10 2.95 4.27 6.00
CA GLU A 10 3.30 3.58 7.23
C GLU A 10 3.61 2.11 6.98
N HIS A 11 2.83 1.47 6.10
CA HIS A 11 2.95 0.04 5.84
C HIS A 11 2.50 -0.34 4.43
N ALA A 12 3.06 -1.43 3.90
CA ALA A 12 2.68 -2.01 2.62
C ALA A 12 2.55 -3.52 2.76
N VAL A 13 1.47 -4.08 2.20
CA VAL A 13 1.20 -5.51 2.19
C VAL A 13 1.00 -5.96 0.75
N LEU A 14 1.58 -7.11 0.38
CA LEU A 14 1.41 -7.73 -0.92
C LEU A 14 0.50 -8.95 -0.77
N HIS A 15 -0.49 -9.06 -1.65
CA HIS A 15 -1.32 -10.23 -1.80
C HIS A 15 -1.25 -10.73 -3.24
N GLU A 16 -0.96 -12.01 -3.40
CA GLU A 16 -1.12 -12.71 -4.68
C GLU A 16 -2.56 -13.21 -4.78
N ILE A 17 -3.22 -12.92 -5.90
CA ILE A 17 -4.55 -13.45 -6.22
C ILE A 17 -4.47 -14.23 -7.55
N ASP A 18 -5.51 -15.01 -7.83
CA ASP A 18 -5.60 -15.85 -9.04
C ASP A 18 -4.37 -16.75 -9.29
N GLY A 19 -3.82 -17.29 -8.20
CA GLY A 19 -2.65 -18.19 -8.25
C GLY A 19 -1.35 -17.48 -8.62
N GLY A 20 -1.22 -16.19 -8.31
CA GLY A 20 0.00 -15.39 -8.52
C GLY A 20 0.06 -14.68 -9.87
N ARG A 21 -1.03 -14.68 -10.63
CA ARG A 21 -1.10 -13.92 -11.90
C ARG A 21 -1.32 -12.43 -11.67
N ASP A 22 -2.12 -12.13 -10.66
CA ASP A 22 -2.50 -10.77 -10.31
C ASP A 22 -2.01 -10.46 -8.90
N LEU A 23 -1.54 -9.23 -8.71
CA LEU A 23 -0.98 -8.76 -7.46
C LEU A 23 -1.83 -7.59 -6.93
N VAL A 24 -2.19 -7.66 -5.66
CA VAL A 24 -2.83 -6.57 -4.95
C VAL A 24 -1.88 -6.04 -3.89
N VAL A 25 -1.57 -4.75 -3.96
CA VAL A 25 -0.74 -4.06 -2.97
C VAL A 25 -1.63 -3.19 -2.09
N GLY A 26 -1.73 -3.54 -0.82
CA GLY A 26 -2.38 -2.72 0.20
C GLY A 26 -1.40 -1.70 0.78
N LEU A 27 -1.71 -0.41 0.69
CA LEU A 27 -0.91 0.67 1.26
C LEU A 27 -1.66 1.34 2.41
N PHE A 28 -1.00 1.45 3.56
CA PHE A 28 -1.51 2.17 4.73
C PHE A 28 -0.89 3.56 4.76
N LEU A 29 -1.72 4.57 4.57
CA LEU A 29 -1.31 5.96 4.36
C LEU A 29 -1.99 6.88 5.38
N VAL A 30 -1.24 7.84 5.91
CA VAL A 30 -1.79 9.00 6.59
C VAL A 30 -2.00 10.11 5.56
N ALA A 31 -3.27 10.46 5.31
CA ALA A 31 -3.65 11.51 4.37
C ALA A 31 -4.84 12.31 4.89
N GLY A 32 -4.98 13.56 4.43
CA GLY A 32 -6.09 14.43 4.81
C GLY A 32 -7.42 14.09 4.13
N SER A 33 -7.40 13.20 3.12
CA SER A 33 -8.61 12.73 2.42
C SER A 33 -8.34 11.42 1.65
N LEU A 34 -9.41 10.71 1.27
CA LEU A 34 -9.31 9.51 0.42
C LEU A 34 -8.74 9.83 -0.97
N ALA A 35 -9.15 10.95 -1.57
CA ALA A 35 -8.63 11.38 -2.87
C ALA A 35 -7.11 11.63 -2.81
N GLN A 36 -6.63 12.24 -1.73
CA GLN A 36 -5.19 12.42 -1.51
C GLN A 36 -4.49 11.07 -1.31
N ALA A 37 -5.06 10.16 -0.52
CA ALA A 37 -4.49 8.82 -0.31
C ALA A 37 -4.36 8.05 -1.63
N GLU A 38 -5.38 8.09 -2.48
CA GLU A 38 -5.37 7.43 -3.79
C GLU A 38 -4.31 8.01 -4.73
N GLN A 39 -4.21 9.35 -4.79
CA GLN A 39 -3.18 10.01 -5.58
C GLN A 39 -1.76 9.60 -5.11
N VAL A 40 -1.51 9.65 -3.80
CA VAL A 40 -0.21 9.26 -3.24
C VAL A 40 0.09 7.78 -3.50
N ALA A 41 -0.90 6.90 -3.32
CA ALA A 41 -0.76 5.47 -3.62
C ALA A 41 -0.36 5.25 -5.09
N ALA A 42 -1.03 5.92 -6.02
CA ALA A 42 -0.73 5.83 -7.45
C ALA A 42 0.68 6.34 -7.77
N GLU A 43 1.11 7.46 -7.18
CA GLU A 43 2.46 8.01 -7.38
C GLU A 43 3.57 7.10 -6.83
N VAL A 44 3.35 6.50 -5.65
CA VAL A 44 4.27 5.54 -5.05
C VAL A 44 4.42 4.30 -5.93
N VAL A 45 3.30 3.73 -6.41
CA VAL A 45 3.31 2.54 -7.27
C VAL A 45 3.91 2.87 -8.64
N ALA A 46 3.55 3.99 -9.27
CA ALA A 46 4.13 4.39 -10.55
C ALA A 46 5.65 4.56 -10.44
N ARG A 47 6.14 5.14 -9.34
CA ARG A 47 7.57 5.26 -9.09
C ARG A 47 8.23 3.90 -8.86
N ALA A 48 7.59 3.00 -8.13
CA ALA A 48 8.06 1.63 -7.95
C ALA A 48 8.26 0.92 -9.30
N LEU A 49 7.22 0.94 -10.14
CA LEU A 49 7.23 0.29 -11.46
C LEU A 49 8.29 0.88 -12.41
N SER A 50 8.51 2.20 -12.34
CA SER A 50 9.50 2.87 -13.20
C SER A 50 10.94 2.76 -12.72
N THR A 51 11.18 2.44 -11.45
CA THR A 51 12.54 2.42 -10.87
C THR A 51 13.04 1.02 -10.51
N CYS A 52 12.14 0.04 -10.38
CA CYS A 52 12.49 -1.33 -10.04
C CYS A 52 12.42 -2.22 -11.29
N SER A 53 13.58 -2.64 -11.80
CA SER A 53 13.65 -3.50 -12.99
C SER A 53 12.96 -4.86 -12.80
N GLU A 54 12.86 -5.35 -11.56
CA GLU A 54 12.15 -6.58 -11.23
C GLU A 54 10.64 -6.48 -11.45
N LEU A 55 10.10 -5.26 -11.55
CA LEU A 55 8.67 -5.00 -11.76
C LEU A 55 8.37 -4.56 -13.21
N ALA A 56 9.32 -4.65 -14.14
CA ALA A 56 9.20 -4.09 -15.48
C ALA A 56 8.04 -4.66 -16.31
N ASP A 57 7.63 -5.90 -16.06
CA ASP A 57 6.52 -6.58 -16.75
C ASP A 57 5.18 -6.43 -16.00
N ILE A 58 5.14 -5.65 -14.93
CA ILE A 58 3.94 -5.42 -14.11
C ILE A 58 3.33 -4.07 -14.49
N ALA A 59 2.03 -4.07 -14.75
CA ALA A 59 1.26 -2.86 -15.02
C ALA A 59 0.25 -2.59 -13.89
N LEU A 60 0.13 -1.32 -13.50
CA LEU A 60 -0.94 -0.88 -12.61
C LEU A 60 -2.27 -0.93 -13.37
N VAL A 61 -3.21 -1.77 -12.90
CA VAL A 61 -4.53 -1.92 -13.52
C VAL A 61 -5.55 -0.97 -12.87
N GLU A 62 -5.56 -0.92 -11.54
CA GLU A 62 -6.50 -0.12 -10.75
C GLU A 62 -5.81 0.37 -9.47
N CYS A 63 -6.20 1.57 -9.01
CA CYS A 63 -5.82 2.11 -7.71
C CYS A 63 -7.05 2.76 -7.10
N GLY A 64 -7.30 2.48 -5.82
CA GLY A 64 -8.42 3.03 -5.08
C GLY A 64 -8.07 3.22 -3.62
N ALA A 65 -8.68 4.22 -2.98
CA ALA A 65 -8.56 4.42 -1.53
C ALA A 65 -9.88 4.18 -0.82
N VAL A 66 -9.82 3.46 0.30
CA VAL A 66 -10.96 3.24 1.19
C VAL A 66 -10.57 3.60 2.61
N LEU A 67 -11.52 4.14 3.38
CA LEU A 67 -11.34 4.29 4.81
C LEU A 67 -11.47 2.89 5.43
N PRO A 68 -10.46 2.40 6.17
CA PRO A 68 -10.59 1.12 6.86
C PRO A 68 -11.80 1.20 7.83
N LEU A 69 -12.72 0.24 7.75
CA LEU A 69 -13.79 0.14 8.74
C LEU A 69 -13.18 -0.04 10.15
N PRO A 70 -13.90 0.31 11.25
CA PRO A 70 -13.38 0.29 12.63
C PRO A 70 -12.74 -1.03 13.11
N ALA A 71 -12.98 -2.15 12.41
CA ALA A 71 -12.25 -3.39 12.66
C ALA A 71 -10.72 -3.26 12.48
N PHE A 72 -10.26 -2.33 11.63
CA PHE A 72 -8.83 -2.01 11.49
C PHE A 72 -8.28 -1.20 12.66
N GLU A 73 -9.09 -0.35 13.30
CA GLU A 73 -8.68 0.32 14.56
C GLU A 73 -8.39 -0.74 15.64
N SER A 74 -9.16 -1.83 15.68
CA SER A 74 -8.89 -2.96 16.58
C SER A 74 -7.64 -3.77 16.23
N LEU A 75 -7.15 -3.72 14.99
CA LEU A 75 -5.89 -4.34 14.58
C LEU A 75 -4.69 -3.42 14.86
N ALA A 76 -4.83 -2.12 14.61
CA ALA A 76 -3.82 -1.11 14.91
C ALA A 76 -3.63 -0.89 16.43
N ALA A 77 -4.70 -1.07 17.23
CA ALA A 77 -4.64 -1.00 18.69
C ALA A 77 -4.02 -2.25 19.36
N ARG A 78 -3.68 -3.30 18.60
CA ARG A 78 -2.94 -4.45 19.12
C ARG A 78 -1.45 -4.15 18.97
N GLU A 79 -0.83 -3.66 20.04
CA GLU A 79 0.62 -3.48 20.12
C GLU A 79 1.38 -4.76 19.70
N PRO A 80 2.60 -4.63 19.15
CA PRO A 80 3.42 -5.79 18.80
C PRO A 80 3.71 -6.61 20.06
N ARG A 81 3.32 -7.89 20.07
CA ARG A 81 3.79 -8.83 21.08
C ARG A 81 5.28 -9.05 20.86
N GLU A 82 6.11 -8.62 21.81
CA GLU A 82 7.50 -9.04 21.88
C GLU A 82 7.56 -10.58 21.92
N PRO A 83 8.47 -11.21 21.16
CA PRO A 83 8.67 -12.65 21.24
C PRO A 83 9.30 -13.02 22.59
N GLU A 84 8.72 -14.01 23.27
CA GLU A 84 9.27 -14.65 24.47
C GLU A 84 10.61 -15.38 24.19
#